data_AF-A0A7S4SEP0-F1
#
_entry.id   AF-A0A7S4SEP0-F1
#
_cell.length_a   1.000
_cell.length_b   1.000
_cell.length_c   1.000
_cell.angle_alpha   90.00
_cell.angle_beta   90.00
_cell.angle_gamma   90.00
#
_symmetry.space_group_name_H-M   'P 1'
#
loop_
_entity.id
_entity.type
_entity.pdbx_description
1 polymer ?
#
loop_
_entity_poly.entity_id
_entity_poly.type
_entity_poly.pdbx_seq_one_letter_code
_entity_poly.pdbx_strand_id
1 'polypeptide(L)'
;EVTNDDIATKQMSWTHIREQPYADDPRKEVAAMQYIHEHYSSFSNKASSSRPTTSSSINGNDDASDRTNLINKMMEAHVILPYDLLADDQHLYSIMPYCDGNDLFYMLEDKKRFGEDECRYWMNQILKGVETLQQLGICHRDLSLENILVHQGQCLIIDMGM
;
A
#
# COMPACT_ATOMS: atom_id res chain seq x y z
N GLU A 1 9.11 -9.40 -7.93
CA GLU A 1 9.91 -9.23 -9.17
C GLU A 1 9.34 -8.07 -9.98
N VAL A 2 10.18 -7.29 -10.64
CA VAL A 2 9.75 -6.20 -11.53
C VAL A 2 9.34 -6.82 -12.86
N THR A 3 8.12 -6.56 -13.31
CA THR A 3 7.62 -7.10 -14.59
C THR A 3 7.68 -6.05 -15.70
N ASN A 4 7.54 -4.77 -15.36
CA ASN A 4 7.77 -3.61 -16.24
C ASN A 4 8.07 -2.35 -15.40
N ASP A 5 8.45 -1.23 -16.03
CA ASP A 5 8.80 0.05 -15.39
C ASP A 5 7.66 0.68 -14.56
N ASP A 6 6.41 0.20 -14.71
CA ASP A 6 5.23 0.71 -14.00
C ASP A 6 4.61 -0.28 -13.01
N ILE A 7 4.96 -1.57 -13.08
CA ILE A 7 4.27 -2.65 -12.35
C ILE A 7 5.26 -3.62 -11.70
N ALA A 8 5.03 -3.89 -10.42
CA ALA A 8 5.68 -4.95 -9.67
C ALA A 8 4.71 -6.09 -9.38
N THR A 9 5.23 -7.32 -9.36
CA THR A 9 4.48 -8.51 -8.97
C THR A 9 5.15 -9.18 -7.77
N LYS A 10 4.41 -9.31 -6.66
CA LYS A 10 4.79 -10.13 -5.49
C LYS A 10 4.15 -11.51 -5.66
N GLN A 11 4.97 -12.55 -5.70
CA GLN A 11 4.52 -13.94 -5.85
C GLN A 11 4.65 -14.68 -4.51
N MET A 12 3.61 -15.42 -4.13
CA MET A 12 3.58 -16.23 -2.91
C MET A 12 3.13 -17.65 -3.24
N SER A 13 3.86 -18.67 -2.78
CA SER A 13 3.50 -20.07 -3.00
C SER A 13 2.36 -20.52 -2.09
N TRP A 14 1.39 -21.25 -2.64
CA TRP A 14 0.34 -21.88 -1.85
C TRP A 14 0.88 -22.90 -0.84
N THR A 15 2.00 -23.57 -1.14
CA THR A 15 2.63 -24.47 -0.17
C THR A 15 3.16 -23.69 1.02
N HIS A 16 3.85 -22.58 0.76
CA HIS A 16 4.39 -21.70 1.80
C HIS A 16 3.28 -21.11 2.67
N ILE A 17 2.23 -20.57 2.07
CA ILE A 17 1.08 -19.98 2.79
C ILE A 17 0.40 -21.02 3.70
N ARG A 18 0.27 -22.27 3.24
CA ARG A 18 -0.37 -23.35 4.02
C ARG A 18 0.51 -23.84 5.17
N GLU A 19 1.83 -23.85 4.97
CA GLU A 19 2.80 -24.33 5.96
C GLU A 19 3.15 -23.26 7.00
N GLN A 20 3.08 -21.98 6.64
CA GLN A 20 3.37 -20.84 7.52
C GLN A 20 2.22 -19.81 7.55
N PRO A 21 1.01 -20.20 8.01
CA PRO A 21 -0.19 -19.36 7.93
C PRO A 21 -0.12 -18.08 8.80
N TYR A 22 0.91 -17.92 9.64
CA TYR A 22 1.09 -16.76 10.51
C TYR A 22 2.21 -15.81 10.07
N ALA A 23 3.04 -16.20 9.10
CA ALA A 23 4.15 -15.37 8.61
C ALA A 23 3.69 -14.45 7.48
N ASP A 24 2.99 -15.02 6.49
CA ASP A 24 2.44 -14.30 5.33
C ASP A 24 1.00 -14.76 5.11
N ASP A 25 0.02 -14.07 5.73
CA ASP A 25 -1.40 -14.35 5.49
C ASP A 25 -1.96 -13.41 4.41
N PRO A 26 -1.98 -13.83 3.13
CA PRO A 26 -2.50 -13.00 2.05
C PRO A 26 -3.98 -12.65 2.22
N ARG A 27 -4.73 -13.36 3.08
CA ARG A 27 -6.13 -13.02 3.37
C ARG A 27 -6.25 -11.67 4.05
N LYS A 28 -5.25 -11.26 4.84
CA LYS A 28 -5.24 -9.94 5.46
C LYS A 28 -5.04 -8.84 4.41
N GLU A 29 -4.16 -9.04 3.44
CA GLU A 29 -3.95 -8.11 2.33
C GLU A 29 -5.24 -7.97 1.49
N VAL A 30 -5.87 -9.10 1.13
CA VAL A 30 -7.18 -9.11 0.43
C VAL A 30 -8.23 -8.36 1.24
N ALA A 31 -8.34 -8.67 2.53
CA ALA A 31 -9.35 -8.07 3.41
C ALA A 31 -9.12 -6.57 3.58
N ALA A 32 -7.87 -6.13 3.75
CA ALA A 32 -7.53 -4.72 3.85
C ALA A 32 -7.86 -3.97 2.55
N MET A 33 -7.53 -4.55 1.38
CA MET A 33 -7.85 -3.97 0.08
C MET A 33 -9.36 -3.79 -0.11
N GLN A 34 -10.15 -4.83 0.17
CA GLN A 34 -11.61 -4.77 0.07
C GLN A 34 -12.19 -3.75 1.05
N TYR A 35 -11.73 -3.78 2.30
CA TYR A 35 -12.17 -2.86 3.32
C TYR A 35 -11.92 -1.40 2.94
N ILE A 36 -10.71 -1.08 2.47
CA ILE A 36 -10.35 0.28 2.06
C ILE A 36 -11.20 0.70 0.87
N HIS A 37 -11.38 -0.16 -0.14
CA HIS A 37 -12.22 0.14 -1.30
C HIS A 37 -13.66 0.51 -0.89
N GLU A 38 -14.25 -0.22 0.05
CA GLU A 38 -15.62 0.06 0.55
C GLU A 38 -15.70 1.32 1.42
N HIS A 39 -14.68 1.64 2.20
CA HIS A 39 -14.75 2.66 3.25
C HIS A 39 -14.06 3.99 2.88
N TYR A 40 -13.22 4.02 1.84
CA TYR A 40 -12.40 5.18 1.50
C TYR A 40 -13.22 6.41 1.11
N SER A 41 -14.31 6.26 0.34
CA SER A 41 -15.17 7.40 -0.05
C SER A 41 -15.78 8.10 1.17
N SER A 42 -16.19 7.33 2.18
CA SER A 42 -16.71 7.86 3.44
C SER A 42 -15.62 8.56 4.25
N PHE A 43 -14.39 8.06 4.19
CA PHE A 43 -13.22 8.69 4.79
C PHE A 43 -12.86 10.01 4.12
N SER A 44 -12.73 10.02 2.79
CA SER A 44 -12.38 11.22 1.99
C SER A 44 -13.38 12.36 2.21
N ASN A 45 -14.67 12.06 2.31
CA ASN A 45 -15.73 13.04 2.59
C ASN A 45 -15.67 13.63 4.01
N LYS A 46 -15.18 12.88 5.01
CA LYS A 46 -14.97 13.39 6.38
C LYS A 46 -13.74 14.29 6.45
N ALA A 47 -12.65 13.91 5.80
CA ALA A 47 -11.42 14.71 5.69
C ALA A 47 -11.65 16.04 4.94
N SER A 48 -12.58 16.06 3.97
CA SER A 48 -12.94 17.23 3.15
C SER A 48 -14.11 18.05 3.69
N SER A 49 -14.53 17.87 4.95
CA SER A 49 -15.62 18.64 5.61
C SER A 49 -15.40 20.16 5.76
N SER A 50 -14.49 20.75 4.96
CA SER A 50 -14.43 22.19 4.67
C SER A 50 -14.97 22.60 3.29
N ARG A 51 -15.47 21.70 2.40
CA ARG A 51 -16.20 22.11 1.18
C ARG A 51 -17.10 21.01 0.60
N PRO A 52 -18.38 21.32 0.27
CA PRO A 52 -19.29 20.34 -0.33
C PRO A 52 -19.11 20.29 -1.85
N THR A 53 -19.05 19.09 -2.44
CA THR A 53 -19.37 18.88 -3.85
C THR A 53 -20.20 17.62 -4.07
N THR A 54 -21.40 17.89 -4.57
CA THR A 54 -22.37 17.10 -5.36
C THR A 54 -22.04 15.65 -5.72
N SER A 55 -22.96 14.77 -5.33
CA SER A 55 -23.16 13.41 -5.81
C SER A 55 -23.52 13.38 -7.31
N SER A 56 -22.87 12.51 -8.08
CA SER A 56 -23.31 12.12 -9.42
C SER A 56 -23.26 10.60 -9.61
N SER A 57 -24.25 10.11 -10.33
CA SER A 57 -24.73 8.75 -10.49
C SER A 57 -23.74 7.73 -11.07
N ILE A 58 -23.95 6.47 -10.64
CA ILE A 58 -23.23 5.24 -11.00
C ILE A 58 -23.52 4.83 -12.45
N ASN A 59 -22.47 4.64 -13.27
CA ASN A 59 -22.51 3.90 -14.55
C ASN A 59 -21.46 2.77 -14.53
N GLY A 60 -21.88 1.57 -14.96
CA GLY A 60 -21.15 0.31 -14.77
C GLY A 60 -19.96 0.04 -15.71
N ASN A 61 -19.20 1.06 -16.10
CA ASN A 61 -17.91 0.92 -16.81
C ASN A 61 -16.73 1.56 -16.05
N ASP A 62 -16.97 2.09 -14.85
CA ASP A 62 -16.08 3.02 -14.14
C ASP A 62 -15.19 2.36 -13.05
N ASP A 63 -15.35 1.06 -12.77
CA ASP A 63 -14.71 0.39 -11.63
C ASP A 63 -13.16 0.37 -11.71
N ALA A 64 -12.60 0.08 -12.90
CA ALA A 64 -11.14 0.07 -13.07
C ALA A 64 -10.53 1.47 -12.88
N SER A 65 -11.19 2.51 -13.42
CA SER A 65 -10.75 3.90 -13.25
C SER A 65 -10.88 4.36 -11.80
N ASP A 66 -11.93 3.96 -11.10
CA ASP A 66 -12.12 4.26 -9.68
C ASP A 66 -11.06 3.59 -8.80
N ARG A 67 -10.68 2.34 -9.09
CA ARG A 67 -9.61 1.64 -8.37
C ARG A 67 -8.24 2.27 -8.61
N THR A 68 -7.90 2.63 -9.86
CA THR A 68 -6.65 3.37 -10.14
C THR A 68 -6.63 4.72 -9.41
N ASN A 69 -7.74 5.44 -9.40
CA ASN A 69 -7.86 6.72 -8.67
C ASN A 69 -7.68 6.54 -7.17
N LEU A 70 -8.24 5.48 -6.58
CA LEU A 70 -8.05 5.13 -5.17
C LEU A 70 -6.58 4.86 -4.86
N ILE A 71 -5.91 4.03 -5.67
CA ILE A 71 -4.51 3.65 -5.47
C ILE A 71 -3.60 4.90 -5.51
N ASN A 72 -3.80 5.77 -6.50
CA ASN A 72 -3.04 7.02 -6.60
C ASN A 72 -3.23 7.90 -5.35
N LYS A 73 -4.47 8.05 -4.87
CA LYS A 73 -4.75 8.82 -3.65
C LYS A 73 -4.13 8.19 -2.39
N MET A 74 -4.08 6.86 -2.32
CA MET A 74 -3.43 6.16 -1.20
C MET A 74 -1.91 6.35 -1.26
N MET A 75 -1.30 6.33 -2.45
CA MET A 75 0.12 6.60 -2.63
C MET A 75 0.48 8.03 -2.23
N GLU A 76 -0.34 9.02 -2.60
CA GLU A 76 -0.21 10.41 -2.11
C GLU A 76 -0.29 10.49 -0.57
N ALA A 77 -1.03 9.57 0.04
CA ALA A 77 -1.15 9.42 1.49
C ALA A 77 -0.09 8.48 2.11
N HIS A 78 0.96 8.13 1.37
CA HIS A 78 2.08 7.28 1.79
C HIS A 78 1.73 5.81 2.08
N VAL A 79 0.73 5.24 1.40
CA VAL A 79 0.32 3.84 1.53
C VAL A 79 0.13 3.23 0.13
N ILE A 80 0.74 2.08 -0.14
CA ILE A 80 0.51 1.36 -1.40
C ILE A 80 -0.67 0.39 -1.26
N LEU A 81 -1.43 0.23 -2.34
CA LEU A 81 -2.42 -0.83 -2.48
C LEU A 81 -2.16 -1.60 -3.78
N PRO A 82 -2.42 -2.92 -3.80
CA PRO A 82 -2.35 -3.69 -5.03
C PRO A 82 -3.46 -3.25 -6.01
N TYR A 83 -3.10 -3.19 -7.29
CA TYR A 83 -4.05 -3.11 -8.40
C TYR A 83 -4.94 -4.34 -8.44
N ASP A 84 -4.38 -5.54 -8.29
CA ASP A 84 -5.17 -6.77 -8.36
C ASP A 84 -4.46 -7.94 -7.68
N LEU A 85 -5.23 -8.98 -7.36
CA LEU A 85 -4.73 -10.24 -6.83
C LEU A 85 -5.13 -11.36 -7.77
N LEU A 86 -4.15 -11.98 -8.41
CA LEU A 86 -4.32 -13.08 -9.35
C LEU A 86 -3.84 -14.38 -8.72
N ALA A 87 -4.41 -15.52 -9.12
CA ALA A 87 -4.01 -16.81 -8.60
C ALA A 87 -4.00 -17.87 -9.70
N ASP A 88 -3.08 -18.83 -9.57
CA ASP A 88 -3.10 -20.09 -10.29
C ASP A 88 -3.06 -21.27 -9.29
N ASP A 89 -2.88 -22.48 -9.80
CA ASP A 89 -2.86 -23.70 -8.98
C ASP A 89 -1.70 -23.77 -7.97
N GLN A 90 -0.64 -22.96 -8.17
CA GLN A 90 0.60 -23.01 -7.39
C GLN A 90 0.86 -21.74 -6.58
N HIS A 91 0.42 -20.58 -7.06
CA HIS A 91 0.79 -19.29 -6.51
C HIS A 91 -0.37 -18.30 -6.45
N LEU A 92 -0.20 -17.34 -5.54
CA LEU A 92 -0.90 -16.07 -5.49
C LEU A 92 0.04 -14.96 -5.95
N TYR A 93 -0.48 -14.03 -6.74
CA TYR A 93 0.23 -12.91 -7.33
C TYR A 93 -0.44 -11.60 -6.91
N SER A 94 0.30 -10.73 -6.23
CA SER A 94 -0.13 -9.36 -5.93
C SER A 94 0.48 -8.40 -6.95
N ILE A 95 -0.39 -7.77 -7.75
CA ILE A 95 -0.04 -6.83 -8.82
C ILE A 95 -0.12 -5.43 -8.23
N MET A 96 0.98 -4.69 -8.20
CA MET A 96 1.06 -3.40 -7.50
C MET A 96 1.88 -2.37 -8.28
N PRO A 97 1.76 -1.07 -7.96
CA PRO A 97 2.62 -0.05 -8.54
C PRO A 97 4.09 -0.39 -8.30
N TYR A 98 4.93 -0.18 -9.33
CA TYR A 98 6.37 -0.32 -9.18
C TYR A 98 6.95 0.88 -8.43
N CYS A 99 7.76 0.61 -7.41
CA CYS A 99 8.59 1.61 -6.73
C CYS A 99 10.01 1.56 -7.31
N ASP A 100 10.50 2.70 -7.79
CA ASP A 100 11.81 2.84 -8.45
C ASP A 100 13.00 2.88 -7.48
N GLY A 101 12.74 2.95 -6.17
CA GLY A 101 13.71 2.78 -5.11
C GLY A 101 13.60 1.43 -4.42
N ASN A 102 14.61 1.12 -3.61
CA ASN A 102 14.57 -0.02 -2.69
C ASN A 102 13.77 0.35 -1.41
N ASP A 103 13.66 -0.60 -0.50
CA ASP A 103 13.18 -0.33 0.84
C ASP A 103 14.18 0.52 1.66
N LEU A 104 13.68 1.15 2.72
CA LEU A 104 14.51 1.97 3.60
C LEU A 104 15.54 1.15 4.38
N PHE A 105 15.33 -0.15 4.56
CA PHE A 105 16.31 -1.02 5.22
C PHE A 105 17.55 -1.18 4.34
N TYR A 106 17.40 -1.48 3.06
CA TYR A 106 18.47 -1.52 2.07
C TYR A 106 19.24 -0.20 2.02
N MET A 107 18.53 0.92 1.99
CA MET A 107 19.17 2.25 2.00
C MET A 107 19.95 2.50 3.30
N LEU A 108 19.44 2.02 4.43
CA LEU A 108 20.11 2.13 5.73
C LEU A 108 21.36 1.24 5.78
N GLU A 109 21.32 0.03 5.23
CA GLU A 109 22.46 -0.87 5.17
C GLU A 109 23.61 -0.27 4.34
N ASP A 110 23.30 0.29 3.17
CA ASP A 110 24.27 0.94 2.30
C ASP A 110 24.92 2.17 2.97
N LYS A 111 24.10 3.05 3.56
CA LYS A 111 24.58 4.26 4.24
C LYS A 111 25.14 4.02 5.65
N LYS A 112 24.90 2.84 6.24
CA LYS A 112 25.07 2.49 7.66
C LYS A 112 24.21 3.27 8.65
N ARG A 113 23.97 4.56 8.41
CA ARG A 113 23.10 5.44 9.20
C ARG A 113 22.55 6.57 8.33
N PHE A 114 21.31 6.96 8.61
CA PHE A 114 20.74 8.22 8.13
C PHE A 114 21.17 9.38 9.03
N GLY A 115 21.40 10.54 8.43
CA GLY A 115 21.56 11.81 9.16
C GLY A 115 20.23 12.29 9.74
N GLU A 116 20.27 13.21 10.70
CA GLU A 116 19.05 13.69 11.38
C GLU A 116 18.02 14.28 10.41
N ASP A 117 18.47 15.06 9.43
CA ASP A 117 17.58 15.67 8.43
C ASP A 117 16.90 14.63 7.53
N GLU A 118 17.63 13.59 7.16
CA GLU A 118 17.10 12.47 6.37
C GLU A 118 16.12 11.62 7.20
N CYS A 119 16.47 11.32 8.45
CA CYS A 119 15.55 10.67 9.40
C CYS A 119 14.25 11.48 9.54
N ARG A 120 14.35 12.80 9.71
CA ARG A 120 13.17 13.67 9.83
C ARG A 120 12.31 13.64 8.57
N TYR A 121 12.95 13.63 7.40
CA TYR A 121 12.27 13.54 6.11
C TYR A 121 11.48 12.23 5.95
N TRP A 122 12.09 11.09 6.26
CA TRP A 122 11.41 9.79 6.17
C TRP A 122 10.35 9.62 7.25
N MET A 123 10.67 9.96 8.51
CA MET A 123 9.73 9.84 9.61
C MET A 123 8.47 10.69 9.41
N ASN A 124 8.58 11.88 8.82
CA ASN A 124 7.40 12.70 8.53
C ASN A 124 6.41 11.97 7.59
N GLN A 125 6.92 11.29 6.59
CA GLN A 125 6.13 10.59 5.59
C GLN A 125 5.55 9.27 6.13
N ILE A 126 6.37 8.51 6.87
CA ILE A 126 5.90 7.30 7.58
C ILE A 126 4.75 7.66 8.52
N LEU A 127 4.87 8.75 9.29
CA LEU A 127 3.81 9.18 10.21
C LEU A 127 2.52 9.58 9.48
N LYS A 128 2.60 10.20 8.29
CA LYS A 128 1.42 10.48 7.45
C LYS A 128 0.74 9.20 6.96
N GLY A 129 1.53 8.21 6.54
CA GLY A 129 1.00 6.90 6.15
C GLY A 129 0.31 6.20 7.31
N VAL A 130 0.95 6.19 8.49
CA VAL A 130 0.36 5.61 9.71
C VAL A 130 -0.91 6.34 10.12
N GLU A 131 -0.93 7.67 10.07
CA GLU A 131 -2.14 8.46 10.36
C GLU A 131 -3.28 8.08 9.40
N THR A 132 -2.99 7.95 8.11
CA THR A 132 -3.97 7.53 7.09
C THR A 132 -4.57 6.16 7.44
N LEU A 133 -3.73 5.17 7.78
CA LEU A 133 -4.19 3.85 8.20
C LEU A 133 -5.05 3.93 9.46
N GLN A 134 -4.61 4.66 10.47
CA GLN A 134 -5.34 4.83 11.73
C GLN A 134 -6.71 5.47 11.52
N GLN A 135 -6.82 6.47 10.66
CA GLN A 135 -8.09 7.13 10.33
C GLN A 135 -9.04 6.20 9.56
N LEU A 136 -8.50 5.26 8.78
CA LEU A 136 -9.25 4.17 8.15
C LEU A 136 -9.57 3.03 9.13
N GLY A 137 -9.12 3.09 10.40
CA GLY A 137 -9.33 2.02 11.38
C GLY A 137 -8.44 0.80 11.17
N ILE A 138 -7.37 0.95 10.39
CA ILE A 138 -6.39 -0.10 10.07
C ILE A 138 -5.15 0.09 10.92
N CYS A 139 -4.63 -1.02 11.45
CA CYS A 139 -3.35 -1.05 12.13
C CYS A 139 -2.43 -1.99 11.36
N HIS A 140 -1.27 -1.49 10.93
CA HIS A 140 -0.30 -2.25 10.13
C HIS A 140 0.28 -3.45 10.88
N ARG A 141 0.59 -3.28 12.18
CA ARG A 141 1.18 -4.27 13.11
C ARG A 141 2.59 -4.77 12.81
N ASP A 142 3.02 -4.81 11.55
CA ASP A 142 4.41 -5.11 11.18
C ASP A 142 5.14 -3.93 10.52
N LEU A 143 5.12 -2.76 11.16
CA LEU A 143 5.80 -1.59 10.61
C LEU A 143 7.32 -1.73 10.84
N SER A 144 8.04 -2.11 9.78
CA SER A 144 9.49 -2.26 9.73
C SER A 144 10.07 -1.44 8.58
N LEU A 145 11.38 -1.21 8.53
CA LEU A 145 12.01 -0.50 7.41
C LEU A 145 11.99 -1.30 6.10
N GLU A 146 11.84 -2.61 6.17
CA GLU A 146 11.67 -3.52 5.02
C GLU A 146 10.30 -3.29 4.35
N ASN A 147 9.29 -2.89 5.13
CA ASN A 147 7.94 -2.58 4.65
C ASN A 147 7.75 -1.11 4.25
N ILE A 148 8.84 -0.36 4.03
CA ILE A 148 8.80 1.03 3.55
C ILE A 148 9.59 1.14 2.25
N LEU A 149 8.89 1.16 1.11
CA LEU A 149 9.53 1.37 -0.20
C LEU A 149 9.73 2.85 -0.49
N VAL A 150 10.76 3.17 -1.28
CA VAL A 150 10.97 4.51 -1.81
C VAL A 150 10.49 4.58 -3.25
N HIS A 151 9.70 5.60 -3.56
CA HIS A 151 9.27 5.90 -4.92
C HIS A 151 9.33 7.39 -5.20
N GLN A 152 10.02 7.81 -6.25
CA GLN A 152 10.16 9.23 -6.65
C GLN A 152 10.60 10.14 -5.49
N GLY A 153 11.49 9.63 -4.64
CA GLY A 153 12.00 10.34 -3.46
C GLY A 153 11.01 10.45 -2.29
N GLN A 154 9.82 9.87 -2.37
CA GLN A 154 8.87 9.72 -1.27
C GLN A 154 8.94 8.29 -0.71
N CYS A 155 8.54 8.07 0.54
CA CYS A 155 8.40 6.71 1.08
C CYS A 155 6.93 6.28 1.17
N LEU A 156 6.68 5.00 0.91
CA LEU A 156 5.36 4.37 0.86
C LEU A 156 5.35 3.15 1.79
N ILE A 157 4.34 3.08 2.65
CA ILE A 157 4.12 1.90 3.48
C ILE A 157 3.49 0.81 2.62
N ILE A 158 4.08 -0.39 2.65
CA ILE A 158 3.62 -1.57 1.92
C ILE A 158 3.20 -2.69 2.86
N ASP A 159 2.61 -3.75 2.31
CA ASP A 159 2.38 -5.01 3.03
C ASP A 159 1.47 -4.90 4.28
N MET A 160 0.21 -4.48 4.06
CA MET A 160 -0.83 -4.35 5.09
C MET A 160 -1.29 -5.69 5.72
N GLY A 161 -0.51 -6.77 5.57
CA GLY A 161 -0.90 -8.15 5.84
C GLY A 161 -0.02 -8.90 6.85
N MET A 162 1.07 -8.32 7.36
CA MET A 162 1.90 -8.98 8.37
C MET A 162 1.43 -8.64 9.80
#